data_AF-A0A3D0NSY8-F1
#
_entry.id   AF-A0A3D0NSY8-F1
#
_cell.length_a   1.000
_cell.length_b   1.000
_cell.length_c   1.000
_cell.angle_alpha   90.00
_cell.angle_beta   90.00
_cell.angle_gamma   90.00
#
_symmetry.space_group_name_H-M   'P 1'
#
loop_
_entity.id
_entity.type
_entity.pdbx_description
1 polymer ?
#
loop_
_entity_poly.entity_id
_entity_poly.type
_entity_poly.pdbx_seq_one_letter_code
_entity_poly.pdbx_strand_id
1 'polypeptide(L)'
;MKKGAKIAIFAGIAVVVFLGVFLGITLTKDIGKSEEQITTEKAEKQFSTLLQDIKVEQGKARKAAISDTDILSDEDELPSIDTYPLSVEGTGAVNVEIFSSPEKAGTGTDGWLNEVAENFNREALTIDGKIISVSIRSVSSGLALDYIRSGKYVPEA
;
A
#
# COMPACT_ATOMS: atom_id res chain seq x y z
N MET A 1 -75.83 -17.42 -32.95
CA MET A 1 -74.77 -18.12 -32.17
C MET A 1 -74.85 -17.68 -30.71
N LYS A 2 -75.05 -18.62 -29.77
CA LYS A 2 -75.35 -18.37 -28.35
C LYS A 2 -74.18 -17.68 -27.63
N LYS A 3 -74.47 -16.65 -26.82
CA LYS A 3 -73.50 -15.77 -26.13
C LYS A 3 -72.34 -16.52 -25.41
N GLY A 4 -72.62 -17.70 -24.84
CA GLY A 4 -71.61 -18.53 -24.16
C GLY A 4 -70.53 -19.12 -25.07
N ALA A 5 -70.84 -19.41 -26.34
CA ALA A 5 -69.85 -19.95 -27.27
C ALA A 5 -68.79 -18.91 -27.66
N LYS A 6 -69.15 -17.62 -27.72
CA LYS A 6 -68.21 -16.53 -28.01
C LYS A 6 -67.23 -16.29 -26.86
N ILE A 7 -67.68 -16.44 -25.61
CA ILE A 7 -66.85 -16.29 -24.41
C ILE A 7 -65.85 -17.45 -24.29
N ALA A 8 -66.29 -18.69 -24.57
CA ALA A 8 -65.40 -19.85 -24.57
C ALA A 8 -64.29 -19.76 -25.63
N ILE A 9 -64.62 -19.28 -26.83
CA ILE A 9 -63.63 -19.06 -27.90
C ILE A 9 -62.62 -17.96 -27.50
N PHE A 10 -63.10 -16.85 -26.92
CA PHE A 10 -62.22 -15.78 -26.44
C PHE A 10 -61.28 -16.24 -25.32
N ALA A 11 -61.80 -17.03 -24.37
CA ALA A 11 -60.99 -17.60 -23.29
C ALA A 11 -59.93 -18.57 -23.83
N GLY A 12 -60.29 -19.41 -24.82
CA GLY A 12 -59.34 -20.31 -25.47
C GLY A 12 -58.19 -19.57 -26.17
N ILE A 13 -58.51 -18.52 -26.93
CA ILE A 13 -57.50 -17.68 -27.60
C ILE A 13 -56.59 -16.99 -26.57
N ALA A 14 -57.15 -16.47 -25.48
CA ALA A 14 -56.37 -15.82 -24.43
C ALA A 14 -55.34 -16.76 -23.80
N VAL A 15 -55.71 -18.03 -23.54
CA VAL A 15 -54.80 -19.04 -23.00
C VAL A 15 -53.68 -19.37 -23.98
N VAL A 16 -54.00 -19.51 -25.27
CA VAL A 16 -53.00 -19.81 -26.31
C VAL A 16 -51.99 -18.67 -26.45
N VAL A 17 -52.46 -17.42 -26.43
CA VAL A 17 -51.58 -16.25 -26.47
C VAL A 17 -50.68 -16.19 -25.23
N PHE A 18 -51.23 -16.46 -24.05
CA PHE A 18 -50.44 -16.48 -22.81
C PHE A 18 -49.34 -17.55 -22.84
N LEU A 19 -49.66 -18.75 -23.31
CA LEU A 19 -48.67 -19.83 -23.47
C LEU A 19 -47.62 -19.49 -24.52
N GLY A 20 -48.01 -18.88 -25.64
CA GLY A 20 -47.09 -18.44 -26.69
C GLY A 20 -46.10 -17.38 -26.19
N VAL A 21 -46.58 -16.39 -25.43
CA VAL A 21 -45.73 -15.35 -24.84
C VAL A 21 -44.83 -15.94 -23.75
N PHE A 22 -45.34 -16.83 -22.90
CA PHE A 22 -44.55 -17.49 -21.86
C PHE A 22 -43.41 -18.32 -22.46
N LEU A 23 -43.71 -19.17 -23.45
CA LEU A 23 -42.71 -19.97 -24.17
C LEU A 23 -41.70 -19.08 -24.90
N GLY A 24 -42.19 -18.02 -25.56
CA GLY A 24 -41.36 -17.02 -26.23
C GLY A 24 -40.34 -16.40 -25.26
N ILE A 25 -40.79 -15.88 -24.12
CA ILE A 25 -39.92 -15.28 -23.11
C ILE A 25 -38.95 -16.31 -22.51
N THR A 26 -39.37 -17.55 -22.27
CA THR A 26 -38.47 -18.59 -21.75
C THR A 26 -37.38 -18.99 -22.74
N LEU A 27 -37.68 -18.98 -24.05
CA LEU A 27 -36.73 -19.35 -25.09
C LEU A 27 -35.80 -18.19 -25.49
N THR A 28 -36.26 -16.94 -25.35
CA THR A 28 -35.45 -15.75 -25.69
C THR A 28 -34.79 -15.11 -24.49
N LYS A 29 -35.03 -15.59 -23.26
CA LYS A 29 -34.52 -15.01 -22.00
C LYS A 29 -33.00 -14.87 -21.94
N ASP A 30 -32.28 -15.64 -22.76
CA ASP A 30 -30.82 -15.67 -22.81
C ASP A 30 -30.23 -15.25 -24.17
N ILE A 31 -31.07 -14.85 -25.14
CA ILE A 31 -30.61 -14.26 -26.41
C ILE A 31 -30.28 -12.78 -26.16
N GLY A 32 -28.98 -12.48 -26.04
CA GLY A 32 -28.47 -11.12 -25.87
C GLY A 32 -27.79 -10.83 -24.52
N LYS A 33 -27.61 -11.82 -23.66
CA LYS A 33 -26.78 -11.66 -22.45
C LYS A 33 -25.31 -11.95 -22.79
N SER A 34 -24.44 -10.97 -22.55
CA SER A 34 -22.98 -11.13 -22.55
C SER A 34 -22.56 -12.07 -21.42
N GLU A 35 -21.49 -12.86 -21.64
CA GLU A 35 -20.93 -13.87 -20.71
C GLU A 35 -20.54 -13.33 -19.32
N GLU A 36 -20.55 -12.02 -19.10
CA GLU A 36 -20.21 -11.39 -17.80
C GLU A 36 -21.27 -11.55 -16.70
N GLN A 37 -22.47 -12.06 -17.03
CA GLN A 37 -23.51 -12.44 -16.04
C GLN A 37 -23.63 -13.95 -15.86
N ILE A 38 -22.53 -14.69 -16.04
CA ILE A 38 -22.39 -16.09 -15.62
C ILE A 38 -22.20 -16.11 -14.09
N THR A 39 -23.33 -15.80 -13.46
CA THR A 39 -23.80 -15.97 -12.08
C THR A 39 -22.75 -16.28 -11.01
N THR A 40 -22.74 -15.45 -9.97
CA THR A 40 -22.10 -15.68 -8.66
C THR A 40 -22.21 -17.12 -8.18
N GLU A 41 -23.35 -17.78 -8.43
CA GLU A 41 -23.58 -19.20 -8.12
C GLU A 41 -22.59 -20.16 -8.83
N LYS A 42 -22.22 -19.89 -10.08
CA LYS A 42 -21.18 -20.66 -10.79
C LYS A 42 -19.79 -20.36 -10.23
N ALA A 43 -19.49 -19.11 -9.90
CA ALA A 43 -18.23 -18.73 -9.29
C ALA A 43 -18.07 -19.36 -7.90
N GLU A 44 -19.12 -19.35 -7.07
CA GLU A 44 -19.16 -20.01 -5.76
C GLU A 44 -19.00 -21.53 -5.89
N LYS A 45 -19.63 -22.14 -6.89
CA LYS A 45 -19.49 -23.58 -7.14
C LYS A 45 -18.09 -23.95 -7.58
N GLN A 46 -17.47 -23.17 -8.48
CA GLN A 46 -16.08 -23.36 -8.89
C GLN A 46 -15.13 -23.14 -7.71
N PHE A 47 -15.35 -22.10 -6.91
CA PHE A 47 -14.57 -21.81 -5.71
C PHE A 47 -14.68 -22.94 -4.67
N SER A 48 -15.89 -23.45 -4.42
CA SER A 48 -16.10 -24.59 -3.52
C SER A 48 -15.43 -25.87 -4.02
N THR A 49 -15.41 -26.14 -5.33
CA THR A 49 -14.70 -27.29 -5.89
C THR A 49 -13.21 -27.16 -5.69
N LEU A 50 -12.64 -25.97 -5.98
CA LEU A 50 -11.21 -25.71 -5.77
C LEU A 50 -10.81 -25.85 -4.30
N LEU A 51 -11.65 -25.43 -3.36
CA LEU A 51 -11.39 -25.60 -1.93
C LEU A 51 -11.42 -27.07 -1.48
N GLN A 52 -12.23 -27.93 -2.10
CA GLN A 52 -12.30 -29.36 -1.74
C GLN A 52 -11.01 -30.12 -2.09
N ASP A 53 -10.29 -29.66 -3.13
CA ASP A 53 -9.01 -30.26 -3.53
C ASP A 53 -7.83 -29.81 -2.67
N ILE A 54 -8.00 -28.75 -1.85
CA ILE A 54 -6.96 -28.27 -0.93
C ILE A 54 -6.99 -29.09 0.36
N LYS A 55 -6.09 -30.08 0.45
CA LYS A 55 -5.80 -30.78 1.69
C LYS A 55 -4.85 -29.95 2.56
N VAL A 56 -5.40 -29.23 3.53
CA VAL A 56 -4.59 -28.49 4.52
C VAL A 56 -4.17 -29.44 5.64
N GLU A 57 -2.89 -29.78 5.68
CA GLU A 57 -2.29 -30.35 6.87
C GLU A 57 -1.85 -29.22 7.80
N GLN A 58 -2.56 -29.05 8.93
CA GLN A 58 -2.08 -28.16 9.98
C GLN A 58 -0.87 -28.78 10.65
N GLY A 59 0.32 -28.38 10.21
CA GLY A 59 1.55 -28.66 10.93
C GLY A 59 1.47 -28.09 12.35
N LYS A 60 2.05 -28.78 13.32
CA LYS A 60 2.27 -28.16 14.64
C LYS A 60 3.13 -26.93 14.45
N ALA A 61 2.61 -25.76 14.83
CA ALA A 61 3.40 -24.54 14.95
C ALA A 61 4.59 -24.85 15.88
N ARG A 62 5.79 -24.95 15.30
CA ARG A 62 7.00 -24.98 16.10
C ARG A 62 7.35 -23.53 16.38
N LYS A 63 7.30 -23.14 17.64
CA LYS A 63 8.01 -21.92 18.04
C LYS A 63 9.47 -22.16 17.66
N ALA A 64 10.01 -21.32 16.79
CA ALA A 64 11.46 -21.23 16.70
C ALA A 64 11.94 -20.96 18.14
N ALA A 65 13.00 -21.64 18.56
CA ALA A 65 13.68 -21.25 19.79
C ALA A 65 14.36 -19.92 19.47
N ILE A 66 13.64 -18.82 19.67
CA ILE A 66 14.24 -17.50 19.77
C ILE A 66 14.98 -17.57 21.10
N SER A 67 16.30 -17.64 21.04
CA SER A 67 17.11 -17.54 22.25
C SER A 67 17.03 -16.08 22.73
N ASP A 68 17.10 -15.83 24.04
CA ASP A 68 17.11 -14.45 24.55
C ASP A 68 18.29 -13.63 23.97
N THR A 69 19.32 -14.32 23.44
CA THR A 69 20.43 -13.77 22.65
C THR A 69 20.05 -13.24 21.25
N ASP A 70 18.92 -13.64 20.70
CA ASP A 70 18.44 -13.18 19.38
C ASP A 70 17.54 -11.93 19.49
N ILE A 71 17.18 -11.52 20.70
CA ILE A 71 16.46 -10.27 20.97
C ILE A 71 17.51 -9.17 21.09
N LEU A 72 17.84 -8.58 19.95
CA LEU A 72 18.65 -7.38 19.91
C LEU A 72 17.88 -6.21 20.53
N SER A 73 18.60 -5.29 21.18
CA SER A 73 18.01 -4.01 21.56
C SER A 73 17.68 -3.22 20.28
N ASP A 74 16.71 -2.30 20.35
CA ASP A 74 16.40 -1.41 19.21
C ASP A 74 17.67 -0.68 18.71
N GLU A 75 18.62 -0.38 19.61
CA GLU A 75 19.94 0.15 19.26
C GLU A 75 20.77 -0.86 18.45
N ASP A 76 20.84 -2.12 18.85
CA ASP A 76 21.66 -3.14 18.16
C ASP A 76 21.13 -3.51 16.77
N GLU A 77 19.83 -3.34 16.53
CA GLU A 77 19.20 -3.59 15.22
C GLU A 77 19.53 -2.53 14.17
N LEU A 78 19.75 -1.28 14.60
CA LEU A 78 20.05 -0.19 13.68
C LEU A 78 21.46 -0.37 13.08
N PRO A 79 21.70 -0.03 11.80
CA PRO A 79 23.05 -0.03 11.25
C PRO A 79 23.91 1.06 11.92
N SER A 80 25.24 1.05 11.67
CA SER A 80 26.07 2.20 12.04
C SER A 80 25.60 3.44 11.28
N ILE A 81 25.63 4.60 11.92
CA ILE A 81 25.29 5.89 11.28
C ILE A 81 26.17 6.18 10.06
N ASP A 82 27.40 5.64 10.03
CA ASP A 82 28.34 5.76 8.91
C ASP A 82 27.82 5.14 7.61
N THR A 83 26.81 4.27 7.70
CA THR A 83 26.09 3.73 6.53
C THR A 83 25.39 4.84 5.74
N TYR A 84 25.09 5.96 6.41
CA TYR A 84 24.45 7.14 5.85
C TYR A 84 25.40 8.33 5.95
N PRO A 85 26.43 8.47 5.10
CA PRO A 85 27.38 9.57 5.21
C PRO A 85 26.71 10.95 5.05
N LEU A 86 27.38 11.99 5.53
CA LEU A 86 26.93 13.37 5.31
C LEU A 86 26.86 13.67 3.81
N SER A 87 25.74 14.22 3.37
CA SER A 87 25.59 14.76 2.01
C SER A 87 26.15 16.18 1.89
N VAL A 88 26.15 16.93 2.99
CA VAL A 88 26.83 18.23 3.13
C VAL A 88 27.56 18.25 4.47
N GLU A 89 28.82 18.66 4.45
CA GLU A 89 29.65 18.77 5.65
C GLU A 89 29.88 20.25 6.00
N GLY A 90 29.41 20.66 7.18
CA GLY A 90 29.71 21.95 7.77
C GLY A 90 31.05 21.93 8.52
N THR A 91 31.83 23.00 8.40
CA THR A 91 33.19 23.10 8.99
C THR A 91 33.35 24.30 9.95
N GLY A 92 32.22 24.93 10.31
CA GLY A 92 32.16 26.01 11.28
C GLY A 92 32.49 25.52 12.69
N ALA A 93 32.92 26.45 13.54
CA ALA A 93 33.21 26.15 14.94
C ALA A 93 31.93 25.83 15.75
N VAL A 94 30.77 26.25 15.24
CA VAL A 94 29.45 25.83 15.73
C VAL A 94 28.75 25.18 14.54
N ASN A 95 28.44 23.89 14.65
CA ASN A 95 27.86 23.12 13.57
C ASN A 95 26.61 22.36 14.04
N VAL A 96 25.52 22.47 13.29
CA VAL A 96 24.29 21.71 13.54
C VAL A 96 24.12 20.67 12.45
N GLU A 97 23.83 19.43 12.83
CA GLU A 97 23.49 18.38 11.89
C GLU A 97 21.98 18.24 11.70
N ILE A 98 21.55 18.14 10.45
CA ILE A 98 20.15 17.94 10.07
C ILE A 98 20.00 16.61 9.36
N PHE A 99 19.14 15.76 9.91
CA PHE A 99 18.64 14.58 9.21
C PHE A 99 17.51 14.97 8.26
N SER A 100 17.61 14.54 7.01
CA SER A 100 16.62 14.83 5.99
C SER A 100 16.38 13.64 5.08
N SER A 101 15.17 13.56 4.53
CA SER A 101 14.80 12.45 3.66
C SER A 101 15.66 12.45 2.39
N PRO A 102 15.92 11.27 1.78
CA PRO A 102 16.71 11.18 0.57
C PRO A 102 16.22 12.04 -0.59
N GLU A 103 14.93 12.34 -0.66
CA GLU A 103 14.29 13.19 -1.68
C GLU A 103 14.47 14.69 -1.43
N LYS A 104 15.04 15.10 -0.30
CA LYS A 104 15.34 16.50 0.04
C LYS A 104 16.85 16.74 0.17
N ALA A 105 17.56 15.74 0.66
CA ALA A 105 19.02 15.68 0.73
C ALA A 105 19.62 14.94 -0.50
N GLY A 106 18.88 14.87 -1.60
CA GLY A 106 19.28 14.21 -2.84
C GLY A 106 20.13 15.11 -3.73
N THR A 107 20.04 14.90 -5.04
CA THR A 107 20.74 15.70 -6.06
C THR A 107 19.74 16.30 -7.06
N GLY A 108 20.16 17.34 -7.77
CA GLY A 108 19.29 18.02 -8.74
C GLY A 108 18.08 18.67 -8.07
N THR A 109 16.90 18.54 -8.68
CA THR A 109 15.66 19.15 -8.16
C THR A 109 15.26 18.65 -6.78
N ASP A 110 15.68 17.43 -6.42
CA ASP A 110 15.38 16.77 -5.15
C ASP A 110 16.49 17.02 -4.11
N GLY A 111 17.50 17.83 -4.45
CA GLY A 111 18.63 18.17 -3.60
C GLY A 111 18.55 19.56 -2.96
N TRP A 112 17.39 20.21 -2.99
CA TRP A 112 17.26 21.62 -2.61
C TRP A 112 17.81 21.93 -1.20
N LEU A 113 17.71 21.00 -0.24
CA LEU A 113 18.21 21.24 1.12
C LEU A 113 19.74 21.25 1.14
N ASN A 114 20.39 20.39 0.35
CA ASN A 114 21.84 20.41 0.21
C ASN A 114 22.29 21.74 -0.39
N GLU A 115 21.63 22.24 -1.43
CA GLU A 115 21.97 23.53 -2.05
C GLU A 115 21.84 24.70 -1.06
N VAL A 116 20.77 24.71 -0.25
CA VAL A 116 20.59 25.74 0.78
C VAL A 116 21.67 25.64 1.86
N ALA A 117 22.00 24.43 2.32
CA ALA A 117 23.03 24.22 3.34
C ALA A 117 24.44 24.61 2.83
N GLU A 118 24.78 24.25 1.60
CA GLU A 118 26.04 24.64 0.97
C GLU A 118 26.14 26.16 0.81
N ASN A 119 25.06 26.83 0.42
CA ASN A 119 25.02 28.29 0.31
C ASN A 119 25.18 28.95 1.68
N PHE A 120 24.45 28.48 2.69
CA PHE A 120 24.58 28.95 4.07
C PHE A 120 26.01 28.79 4.60
N ASN A 121 26.62 27.63 4.44
CA ASN A 121 27.99 27.35 4.88
C ASN A 121 29.02 28.26 4.18
N ARG A 122 28.78 28.59 2.90
CA ARG A 122 29.65 29.46 2.09
C ARG A 122 29.61 30.92 2.53
N GLU A 123 28.51 31.38 3.12
CA GLU A 123 28.40 32.73 3.65
C GLU A 123 29.29 32.96 4.88
N ALA A 124 29.75 31.89 5.54
CA ALA A 124 30.64 31.94 6.70
C ALA A 124 30.14 32.91 7.79
N LEU A 125 28.83 32.89 8.03
CA LEU A 125 28.17 33.72 9.03
C LEU A 125 28.74 33.43 10.43
N THR A 126 28.63 34.40 11.34
CA THR A 126 29.17 34.27 12.69
C THR A 126 28.16 34.57 13.78
N ILE A 127 28.25 33.82 14.88
CA ILE A 127 27.58 34.10 16.16
C ILE A 127 28.67 34.16 17.23
N ASP A 128 28.70 35.22 18.02
CA ASP A 128 29.74 35.46 19.04
C ASP A 128 31.17 35.33 18.51
N GLY A 129 31.40 35.72 17.25
CA GLY A 129 32.69 35.65 16.58
C GLY A 129 33.12 34.26 16.11
N LYS A 130 32.27 33.23 16.27
CA LYS A 130 32.49 31.87 15.76
C LYS A 130 31.72 31.65 14.47
N ILE A 131 32.39 31.07 13.47
CA ILE A 131 31.72 30.69 12.21
C ILE A 131 30.71 29.59 12.50
N ILE A 132 29.49 29.76 11.99
CA ILE A 132 28.42 28.78 12.07
C ILE A 132 28.32 27.99 10.76
N SER A 133 27.95 26.72 10.84
CA SER A 133 27.68 25.87 9.69
C SER A 133 26.59 24.85 9.97
N VAL A 134 26.14 24.17 8.92
CA VAL A 134 25.16 23.09 8.95
C VAL A 134 25.71 21.88 8.20
N SER A 135 25.60 20.71 8.80
CA SER A 135 25.80 19.42 8.12
C SER A 135 24.46 18.80 7.77
N ILE A 136 24.35 18.14 6.62
CA ILE A 136 23.14 17.42 6.20
C ILE A 136 23.46 15.94 6.08
N ARG A 137 22.59 15.09 6.63
CA ARG A 137 22.63 13.64 6.43
C ARG A 137 21.34 13.12 5.81
N SER A 138 21.49 12.29 4.79
CA SER A 138 20.37 11.65 4.10
C SER A 138 19.92 10.40 4.86
N VAL A 139 18.85 10.53 5.64
CA VAL A 139 18.24 9.46 6.46
C VAL A 139 16.72 9.55 6.33
N SER A 140 16.05 8.44 6.05
CA SER A 140 14.58 8.43 5.97
C SER A 140 13.96 8.82 7.32
N SER A 141 12.79 9.45 7.32
CA SER A 141 12.20 10.02 8.55
C SER A 141 11.90 9.00 9.64
N GLY A 142 11.48 7.78 9.26
CA GLY A 142 11.28 6.68 10.21
C GLY A 142 12.61 6.28 10.86
N LEU A 143 13.63 6.04 10.03
CA LEU A 143 14.94 5.64 10.52
C LEU A 143 15.62 6.73 11.36
N ALA A 144 15.45 8.00 10.99
CA ALA A 144 15.91 9.14 11.77
C ALA A 144 15.29 9.15 13.17
N LEU A 145 13.98 8.88 13.26
CA LEU A 145 13.28 8.76 14.52
C LEU A 145 13.79 7.57 15.35
N ASP A 146 14.06 6.44 14.70
CA ASP A 146 14.56 5.23 15.37
C ASP A 146 15.96 5.47 15.95
N TYR A 147 16.87 6.12 15.21
CA TYR A 147 18.18 6.53 15.73
C TYR A 147 18.07 7.45 16.95
N ILE A 148 17.22 8.47 16.87
CA ILE A 148 17.06 9.45 17.96
C ILE A 148 16.40 8.81 19.19
N ARG A 149 15.39 7.95 18.99
CA ARG A 149 14.67 7.28 20.09
C ARG A 149 15.49 6.21 20.77
N SER A 150 16.24 5.42 20.00
CA SER A 150 17.15 4.42 20.54
C SER A 150 18.36 5.08 21.21
N GLY A 151 18.75 6.29 20.82
CA GLY A 151 19.94 6.95 21.34
C GLY A 151 21.25 6.43 20.71
N LYS A 152 21.16 5.49 19.74
CA LYS A 152 22.33 5.01 19.00
C LYS A 152 23.07 6.14 18.29
N TYR A 153 22.33 7.11 17.78
CA TYR A 153 22.90 8.35 17.24
C TYR A 153 21.90 9.49 17.35
N VAL A 154 22.37 10.63 17.84
CA VAL A 154 21.59 11.87 17.92
C VAL A 154 22.36 12.95 17.18
N PRO A 155 21.75 13.64 16.19
CA PRO A 155 22.41 14.73 15.48
C PRO A 155 22.93 15.79 16.43
N GLU A 156 24.15 16.27 16.18
CA GLU A 156 24.77 17.33 16.98
C GLU A 156 24.05 18.68 16.78
N ALA A 157 23.96 19.49 17.84
CA ALA A 157 23.29 20.78 17.86
C ALA A 157 24.09 21.85 18.60
#